data_AF-A0A1M6WYF6-F1
#
_entry.id   AF-A0A1M6WYF6-F1
#
_cell.length_a   1.000
_cell.length_b   1.000
_cell.length_c   1.000
_cell.angle_alpha   90.00
_cell.angle_beta   90.00
_cell.angle_gamma   90.00
#
_symmetry.space_group_name_H-M   'P 1'
#
loop_
_entity.id
_entity.type
_entity.pdbx_description
1 polymer ?
#
loop_
_entity_poly.entity_id
_entity_poly.type
_entity_poly.pdbx_seq_one_letter_code
_entity_poly.pdbx_strand_id
1 'polypeptide(L)'
;MSNMNDKRLRWWDISGQSESGTTFIYIVEATSRKKVIRRFGGTKQCKDFDGTTVSVTFPRDQGQIRVHANDWFPGTLTHLYVPDTRTIVEVIRAPRYICECGQVHISDMPYPSMWCSCGKKAYPIKDASQNPRDAVQRVELMIQTM
;
A
#
# COMPACT_ATOMS: atom_id res chain seq x y z
N MET A 1 16.34 -10.95 -27.80
CA MET A 1 14.96 -10.52 -27.48
C MET A 1 14.95 -10.08 -26.02
N SER A 2 15.04 -8.77 -25.78
CA SER A 2 15.08 -8.20 -24.43
C SER A 2 13.69 -8.32 -23.81
N ASN A 3 13.58 -9.09 -22.72
CA ASN A 3 12.33 -9.41 -22.05
C ASN A 3 11.55 -8.14 -21.69
N MET A 4 10.27 -8.13 -22.09
CA MET A 4 9.32 -7.05 -21.84
C MET A 4 9.19 -6.83 -20.32
N ASN A 5 9.74 -5.72 -19.84
CA ASN A 5 9.53 -5.12 -18.51
C ASN A 5 9.91 -5.99 -17.30
N ASP A 6 11.21 -6.03 -17.01
CA ASP A 6 11.72 -6.25 -15.65
C ASP A 6 11.46 -5.00 -14.78
N LYS A 7 10.21 -4.52 -14.76
CA LYS A 7 9.79 -3.40 -13.91
C LYS A 7 9.68 -3.93 -12.49
N ARG A 8 10.83 -4.00 -11.82
CA ARG A 8 10.93 -4.37 -10.41
C ARG A 8 9.98 -3.49 -9.60
N LEU A 9 9.19 -4.13 -8.75
CA LEU A 9 8.42 -3.43 -7.74
C LEU A 9 9.38 -2.61 -6.86
N ARG A 10 8.94 -1.42 -6.50
CA ARG A 10 9.63 -0.53 -5.56
C ARG A 10 8.62 0.02 -4.58
N TRP A 11 9.13 0.47 -3.44
CA TRP A 11 8.35 1.20 -2.46
C TRP A 11 8.40 2.70 -2.74
N TRP A 12 7.24 3.32 -2.73
CA TRP A 12 7.02 4.74 -3.00
C TRP A 12 6.25 5.36 -1.86
N ASP A 13 6.51 6.61 -1.51
CA ASP A 13 5.68 7.37 -0.59
C ASP A 13 4.81 8.37 -1.36
N ILE A 14 3.57 8.53 -0.91
CA ILE A 14 2.71 9.62 -1.33
C ILE A 14 2.02 10.18 -0.09
N SER A 15 2.21 11.47 0.14
CA SER A 15 1.68 12.15 1.32
C SER A 15 0.55 13.09 0.93
N GLY A 16 -0.53 13.08 1.70
CA GLY A 16 -1.64 14.00 1.58
C GLY A 16 -1.99 14.60 2.93
N GLN A 17 -2.80 15.64 2.93
CA GLN A 17 -3.27 16.28 4.16
C GLN A 17 -4.79 16.43 4.13
N SER A 18 -5.43 16.24 5.28
CA SER A 18 -6.84 16.56 5.49
C SER A 18 -7.02 18.03 5.86
N GLU A 19 -8.25 18.53 5.77
CA GLU A 19 -8.61 19.88 6.25
C GLU A 19 -8.43 20.03 7.77
N SER A 20 -8.52 18.94 8.54
CA SER A 20 -8.26 18.90 9.98
C SER A 20 -6.77 19.02 10.35
N GLY A 21 -5.89 19.03 9.35
CA GLY A 21 -4.43 19.09 9.53
C GLY A 21 -3.76 17.73 9.73
N THR A 22 -4.50 16.63 9.69
CA THR A 22 -3.95 15.26 9.74
C THR A 22 -3.19 14.96 8.46
N THR A 23 -1.96 14.46 8.60
CA THR A 23 -1.12 14.03 7.48
C THR A 23 -1.31 12.55 7.23
N PHE A 24 -1.53 12.16 5.99
CA PHE A 24 -1.65 10.76 5.57
C PHE A 24 -0.45 10.43 4.69
N ILE A 25 0.27 9.36 5.00
CA ILE A 25 1.40 8.87 4.22
C ILE A 25 1.09 7.45 3.76
N TYR A 26 0.97 7.27 2.44
CA TYR A 26 0.81 5.96 1.84
C TYR A 26 2.15 5.47 1.30
N ILE A 27 2.61 4.35 1.86
CA ILE A 27 3.81 3.65 1.44
C ILE A 27 3.37 2.52 0.51
N VAL A 28 3.48 2.77 -0.79
CA VAL A 28 2.88 1.96 -1.84
C VAL A 28 3.94 1.13 -2.54
N GLU A 29 3.70 -0.16 -2.68
CA GLU A 29 4.48 -1.03 -3.55
C GLU A 29 3.94 -0.92 -4.98
N ALA A 30 4.74 -0.40 -5.91
CA ALA A 30 4.33 -0.23 -7.29
C ALA A 30 5.51 -0.29 -8.25
N THR A 31 5.22 -0.45 -9.54
CA THR A 31 6.24 -0.49 -10.61
C THR A 31 6.64 0.91 -11.11
N SER A 32 5.92 1.98 -10.76
CA SER A 32 6.25 3.37 -11.14
C SER A 32 5.42 4.41 -10.39
N ARG A 33 5.94 5.64 -10.29
CA ARG A 33 5.21 6.84 -9.78
C ARG A 33 3.88 7.08 -10.47
N LYS A 34 3.83 6.93 -11.80
CA LYS A 34 2.59 7.10 -12.59
C LYS A 34 1.47 6.18 -12.09
N LYS A 35 1.77 4.96 -11.65
CA LYS A 35 0.76 4.04 -11.10
C LYS A 35 0.31 4.44 -9.70
N VAL A 36 1.22 4.96 -8.89
CA VAL A 36 0.91 5.53 -7.57
C VAL A 36 -0.06 6.71 -7.72
N ILE A 37 0.26 7.72 -8.56
CA ILE A 37 -0.66 8.85 -8.83
C ILE A 37 -2.00 8.37 -9.36
N ARG A 38 -2.00 7.46 -10.34
CA ARG A 38 -3.26 6.98 -10.94
C ARG A 38 -4.20 6.37 -9.89
N ARG A 39 -3.65 5.67 -8.89
CA ARG A 39 -4.44 5.00 -7.86
C ARG A 39 -4.78 5.92 -6.69
N PHE A 40 -3.80 6.66 -6.19
CA PHE A 40 -3.88 7.38 -4.92
C PHE A 40 -3.87 8.90 -5.04
N GLY A 41 -3.46 9.45 -6.18
CA GLY A 41 -3.42 10.91 -6.39
C GLY A 41 -4.81 11.56 -6.40
N GLY A 42 -4.83 12.86 -6.09
CA GLY A 42 -6.05 13.65 -5.96
C GLY A 42 -6.75 13.45 -4.62
N THR A 43 -8.02 13.83 -4.56
CA THR A 43 -8.80 13.82 -3.32
C THR A 43 -9.39 12.43 -3.06
N LYS A 44 -9.18 11.91 -1.85
CA LYS A 44 -9.62 10.58 -1.39
C LYS A 44 -10.35 10.69 -0.06
N GLN A 45 -11.24 9.74 0.18
CA GLN A 45 -11.90 9.57 1.48
C GLN A 45 -11.06 8.60 2.31
N CYS A 46 -10.59 9.05 3.47
CA CYS A 46 -9.69 8.31 4.35
C CYS A 46 -10.28 8.25 5.76
N LYS A 47 -9.86 7.27 6.56
CA LYS A 47 -10.25 7.15 7.96
C LYS A 47 -9.24 7.86 8.85
N ASP A 48 -9.70 8.85 9.61
CA ASP A 48 -8.89 9.55 10.61
C ASP A 48 -8.81 8.73 11.92
N PHE A 49 -8.07 9.21 12.91
CA PHE A 49 -7.79 8.49 14.16
C PHE A 49 -9.04 8.10 14.96
N ASP A 50 -10.09 8.91 14.89
CA ASP A 50 -11.38 8.68 15.54
C ASP A 50 -12.32 7.78 14.71
N GLY A 51 -11.86 7.30 13.55
CA GLY A 51 -12.66 6.53 12.60
C GLY A 51 -13.59 7.38 11.74
N THR A 52 -13.57 8.71 11.88
CA THR A 52 -14.30 9.63 11.03
C THR A 52 -13.73 9.57 9.61
N THR A 53 -14.62 9.64 8.62
CA THR A 53 -14.18 9.73 7.23
C THR A 53 -13.85 11.18 6.91
N VAL A 54 -12.61 11.45 6.51
CA VAL A 54 -12.12 12.78 6.12
C VAL A 54 -11.68 12.80 4.66
N SER A 55 -11.80 13.97 4.04
CA SER A 55 -11.30 14.22 2.70
C SER A 55 -9.81 14.55 2.77
N VAL A 56 -8.97 13.81 2.05
CA VAL A 56 -7.52 13.97 2.01
C VAL A 56 -7.10 14.25 0.59
N THR A 57 -6.33 15.32 0.38
CA THR A 57 -5.82 15.65 -0.95
C THR A 57 -4.37 15.18 -1.10
N PHE A 58 -4.18 14.19 -1.97
CA PHE A 58 -2.86 13.69 -2.38
C PHE A 58 -2.38 14.41 -3.64
N PRO A 59 -1.07 14.50 -3.84
CA PRO A 59 -0.49 15.13 -5.01
C PRO A 59 -0.92 14.42 -6.30
N ARG A 60 -1.05 15.22 -7.37
CA ARG A 60 -1.30 14.72 -8.73
C ARG A 60 -0.05 14.73 -9.60
N ASP A 61 0.99 15.45 -9.15
CA ASP A 61 2.26 15.50 -9.85
C ASP A 61 3.20 14.37 -9.40
N GLN A 62 3.91 13.78 -10.36
CA GLN A 62 4.84 12.69 -10.09
C GLN A 62 6.09 13.16 -9.34
N GLY A 63 6.48 14.43 -9.45
CA GLY A 63 7.66 14.99 -8.76
C GLY A 63 7.55 14.96 -7.24
N GLN A 64 6.33 14.86 -6.71
CA GLN A 64 6.04 14.85 -5.28
C GLN A 64 5.99 13.43 -4.66
N ILE A 65 6.22 12.38 -5.47
CA ILE A 65 6.35 11.00 -5.00
C ILE A 65 7.82 10.64 -4.86
N ARG A 66 8.24 10.24 -3.66
CA ARG A 66 9.60 9.77 -3.40
C ARG A 66 9.62 8.25 -3.54
N VAL A 67 10.85 7.75 -3.72
CA VAL A 67 11.11 6.34 -3.91
C VAL A 67 12.12 5.92 -2.87
N HIS A 68 11.88 4.78 -2.24
CA HIS A 68 12.81 4.23 -1.29
C HIS A 68 13.98 3.52 -2.00
N ALA A 69 15.05 3.28 -1.26
CA ALA A 69 16.17 2.47 -1.72
C ALA A 69 15.70 1.05 -2.09
N ASN A 70 16.42 0.35 -2.97
CA ASN A 70 15.97 -0.93 -3.52
C ASN A 70 15.97 -2.07 -2.49
N ASP A 71 16.80 -1.96 -1.47
CA ASP A 71 16.94 -2.87 -0.32
C ASP A 71 16.02 -2.49 0.85
N TRP A 72 15.36 -1.32 0.77
CA TRP A 72 14.45 -0.85 1.80
C TRP A 72 13.11 -1.59 1.75
N PHE A 73 12.57 -1.95 2.91
CA PHE A 73 11.26 -2.57 3.05
C PHE A 73 10.50 -1.95 4.23
N PRO A 74 9.16 -1.82 4.17
CA PRO A 74 8.38 -1.18 5.22
C PRO A 74 8.48 -1.83 6.60
N GLY A 75 8.94 -3.08 6.69
CA GLY A 75 9.21 -3.76 7.97
C GLY A 75 10.38 -3.15 8.76
N THR A 76 11.11 -2.20 8.20
CA THR A 76 12.07 -1.35 8.95
C THR A 76 11.41 -0.12 9.58
N LEU A 77 10.11 0.12 9.34
CA LEU A 77 9.37 1.19 10.01
C LEU A 77 9.11 0.74 11.45
N THR A 78 9.91 1.26 12.39
CA THR A 78 9.77 0.97 13.82
C THR A 78 8.56 1.65 14.46
N HIS A 79 7.95 2.64 13.80
CA HIS A 79 6.76 3.35 14.31
C HIS A 79 5.75 3.57 13.17
N LEU A 80 4.69 2.75 13.14
CA LEU A 80 3.53 2.93 12.26
C LEU A 80 2.54 4.00 12.78
N TYR A 81 2.83 4.57 13.95
CA TYR A 81 1.99 5.52 14.64
C TYR A 81 2.88 6.52 15.36
N VAL A 82 2.81 7.80 14.96
CA VAL A 82 3.43 8.91 15.72
C VAL A 82 2.28 9.80 16.19
N PRO A 83 1.62 9.45 17.31
CA PRO A 83 0.42 10.13 17.83
C PRO A 83 0.63 11.63 17.97
N ASP A 84 1.84 12.02 18.39
CA ASP A 84 2.22 13.41 18.65
C ASP A 84 2.30 14.28 17.37
N THR A 85 2.21 13.69 16.17
CA THR A 85 2.38 14.39 14.89
C THR A 85 1.14 14.44 14.01
N ARG A 86 -0.01 13.92 14.47
CA ARG A 86 -1.23 13.77 13.65
C ARG A 86 -0.93 13.13 12.28
N THR A 87 -0.08 12.11 12.25
CA THR A 87 0.33 11.42 11.02
C THR A 87 -0.17 9.97 11.01
N ILE A 88 -0.89 9.60 9.95
CA ILE A 88 -1.38 8.24 9.68
C ILE A 88 -0.53 7.66 8.56
N VAL A 89 0.09 6.51 8.81
CA VAL A 89 0.92 5.80 7.81
C VAL A 89 0.23 4.49 7.41
N GLU A 90 0.03 4.28 6.11
CA GLU A 90 -0.56 3.05 5.57
C GLU A 90 0.41 2.38 4.59
N VAL A 91 0.66 1.08 4.79
CA VAL A 91 1.51 0.28 3.90
C VAL A 91 0.64 -0.50 2.92
N ILE A 92 0.73 -0.18 1.63
CA ILE A 92 -0.13 -0.72 0.59
C ILE A 92 0.71 -1.57 -0.38
N ARG A 93 0.61 -2.88 -0.23
CA ARG A 93 1.25 -3.86 -1.12
C ARG A 93 0.57 -3.97 -2.48
N ALA A 94 1.34 -4.31 -3.49
CA ALA A 94 0.81 -4.69 -4.80
C ALA A 94 -0.01 -5.99 -4.65
N PRO A 95 -1.23 -6.06 -5.20
CA PRO A 95 -2.03 -7.28 -5.21
C PRO A 95 -1.25 -8.48 -5.75
N ARG A 96 -1.23 -9.57 -4.97
CA ARG A 96 -0.59 -10.84 -5.35
C ARG A 96 -1.65 -11.93 -5.53
N TYR A 97 -1.42 -12.83 -6.46
CA TYR A 97 -2.32 -13.92 -6.82
C TYR A 97 -1.54 -15.22 -6.84
N ILE A 98 -2.04 -16.25 -6.18
CA ILE A 98 -1.42 -17.57 -6.19
C ILE A 98 -2.26 -18.52 -7.05
N CYS A 99 -1.59 -19.22 -7.96
CA CYS A 99 -2.16 -20.32 -8.71
C CYS A 99 -1.91 -21.65 -8.01
N GLU A 100 -2.75 -22.65 -8.23
CA GLU A 100 -2.55 -24.02 -7.73
C GLU A 100 -1.22 -24.65 -8.18
N CYS A 101 -0.66 -24.21 -9.32
CA CYS A 101 0.66 -24.65 -9.77
C CYS A 101 1.84 -24.01 -8.99
N GLY A 102 1.55 -23.19 -7.97
CA GLY A 102 2.54 -22.52 -7.14
C GLY A 102 3.06 -21.18 -7.71
N GLN A 103 2.75 -20.84 -8.96
CA GLN A 103 3.12 -19.55 -9.52
C GLN A 103 2.40 -18.39 -8.82
N VAL A 104 3.17 -17.35 -8.50
CA VAL A 104 2.66 -16.10 -7.93
C VAL A 104 2.67 -15.02 -9.01
N HIS A 105 1.54 -14.36 -9.19
CA HIS A 105 1.36 -13.24 -10.10
C HIS A 105 1.13 -11.96 -9.32
N ILE A 106 1.61 -10.84 -9.87
CA ILE A 106 1.47 -9.52 -9.27
C ILE A 106 0.68 -8.67 -10.24
N SER A 107 -0.31 -7.95 -9.71
CA SER A 107 -1.09 -6.97 -10.45
C SER A 107 -0.92 -5.59 -9.84
N ASP A 108 -1.07 -4.55 -10.66
CA ASP A 108 -1.15 -3.18 -10.14
C ASP A 108 -2.53 -2.84 -9.56
N MET A 109 -3.55 -3.63 -9.91
CA MET A 109 -4.95 -3.42 -9.53
C MET A 109 -5.56 -4.68 -8.91
N PRO A 110 -6.47 -4.54 -7.94
CA PRO A 110 -7.17 -5.67 -7.36
C PRO A 110 -8.24 -6.21 -8.32
N TYR A 111 -7.97 -7.38 -8.88
CA TYR A 111 -8.92 -8.22 -9.63
C TYR A 111 -9.43 -9.39 -8.78
N PRO A 112 -10.61 -9.97 -9.10
CA PRO A 112 -11.11 -11.18 -8.43
C PRO A 112 -10.26 -12.43 -8.69
N SER A 113 -9.59 -12.50 -9.85
CA SER A 113 -8.69 -13.59 -10.25
C SER A 113 -7.82 -13.14 -11.42
N MET A 114 -6.74 -13.89 -11.68
CA MET A 114 -5.87 -13.73 -12.85
C MET A 114 -5.69 -15.06 -13.59
N TRP A 115 -5.33 -15.01 -14.87
CA TRP A 115 -4.93 -16.20 -15.61
C TRP A 115 -3.46 -16.52 -15.37
N CYS A 116 -3.20 -17.78 -14.99
CA CYS A 116 -1.85 -18.32 -14.89
C CYS A 116 -1.42 -18.92 -16.23
N SER A 117 -0.11 -18.95 -16.47
CA SER A 117 0.50 -19.55 -17.66
C SER A 117 0.18 -21.06 -17.82
N CYS A 118 -0.13 -21.76 -16.72
CA CYS A 118 -0.55 -23.16 -16.74
C CYS A 118 -2.01 -23.38 -17.19
N GLY A 119 -2.73 -22.31 -17.59
CA GLY A 119 -4.11 -22.38 -18.06
C GLY A 119 -5.16 -22.41 -16.94
N LYS A 120 -4.76 -22.31 -15.67
CA LYS A 120 -5.67 -22.22 -14.51
C LYS A 120 -5.80 -20.78 -13.99
N LYS A 121 -6.81 -20.54 -13.16
CA LYS A 121 -6.96 -19.27 -12.44
C LYS A 121 -6.01 -19.20 -11.25
N ALA A 122 -5.52 -18.00 -10.98
CA ALA A 122 -4.83 -17.59 -9.77
C ALA A 122 -5.74 -16.66 -8.97
N TYR A 123 -5.78 -16.81 -7.65
CA TYR A 123 -6.68 -16.08 -6.77
C TYR A 123 -5.91 -15.16 -5.82
N PRO A 124 -6.50 -14.03 -5.39
CA PRO A 124 -5.85 -13.09 -4.49
C PRO A 124 -5.30 -13.79 -3.24
N ILE A 125 -4.03 -13.54 -2.94
CA ILE A 125 -3.48 -13.87 -1.64
C ILE A 125 -4.10 -12.87 -0.65
N LYS A 126 -4.81 -13.40 0.36
CA LYS A 126 -5.31 -12.58 1.46
C LYS A 126 -4.11 -12.16 2.30
N ASP A 127 -3.48 -11.05 1.94
CA ASP A 127 -2.47 -10.42 2.79
C ASP A 127 -3.18 -9.88 4.04
N ALA A 128 -2.78 -10.33 5.23
CA ALA A 128 -3.28 -9.83 6.51
C ALA A 128 -3.10 -8.30 6.69
N SER A 129 -2.28 -7.66 5.86
CA SER A 129 -2.09 -6.20 5.82
C SER A 129 -3.12 -5.46 4.96
N GLN A 130 -4.04 -6.16 4.28
CA GLN A 130 -5.09 -5.54 3.44
C GLN A 130 -6.46 -5.50 4.14
N ASN A 131 -6.55 -5.98 5.37
CA ASN A 131 -7.75 -5.88 6.18
C ASN A 131 -7.51 -4.79 7.25
N PRO A 132 -8.16 -3.61 7.15
CA PRO A 132 -7.97 -2.53 8.13
C PRO A 132 -8.24 -2.97 9.58
N ARG A 133 -9.06 -4.01 9.77
CA ARG A 133 -9.39 -4.59 11.07
C ARG A 133 -8.26 -5.43 11.69
N ASP A 134 -7.40 -6.05 10.88
CA ASP A 134 -6.33 -6.93 11.39
C ASP A 134 -5.06 -6.12 11.77
N ALA A 135 -4.90 -4.92 11.21
CA ALA A 135 -3.83 -3.99 11.60
C ALA A 135 -4.02 -3.43 13.01
N VAL A 136 -5.28 -3.16 13.40
CA VAL A 136 -5.63 -2.65 14.74
C VAL A 136 -5.45 -3.74 15.80
N GLN A 137 -5.84 -4.99 15.49
CA GLN A 137 -5.77 -6.10 16.45
C GLN A 137 -4.34 -6.50 16.84
N ARG A 138 -3.34 -6.26 15.97
CA ARG A 138 -1.92 -6.47 16.30
C ARG A 138 -1.33 -5.41 17.22
N VAL A 139 -1.88 -4.19 17.21
CA VAL A 139 -1.44 -3.11 18.12
C VAL A 139 -1.97 -3.36 19.54
N GLU A 140 -3.22 -3.82 19.67
CA GLU A 140 -3.82 -4.12 20.98
C GLU A 140 -3.13 -5.30 21.70
N LEU A 141 -2.72 -6.34 20.96
CA LEU A 141 -2.07 -7.51 21.56
C LEU A 141 -0.64 -7.24 22.08
N MET A 142 0.07 -6.27 21.48
CA MET A 142 1.40 -5.86 21.97
C MET A 142 1.31 -4.97 23.21
N ILE A 143 0.22 -4.22 23.40
CA ILE A 143 0.03 -3.36 24.58
C ILE A 143 -0.37 -4.20 25.81
N GLN A 144 -1.05 -5.34 25.63
CA GLN A 144 -1.47 -6.21 26.74
C GLN A 144 -0.38 -7.17 27.26
N THR A 145 0.77 -7.23 26.60
CA THR A 145 1.88 -8.13 26.97
C THR A 145 3.13 -7.40 27.50
N MET A 146 3.03 -6.08 27.74
CA MET A 146 3.96 -5.30 28.56
C MET A 146 3.36 -5.05 29.94
#